data_AF-A0A2N8C2H9-F1
#
_entry.id   AF-A0A2N8C2H9-F1
#
_cell.length_a   1.000
_cell.length_b   1.000
_cell.length_c   1.000
_cell.angle_alpha   90.00
_cell.angle_beta   90.00
_cell.angle_gamma   90.00
#
_symmetry.space_group_name_H-M   'P 1'
#
loop_
_entity.id
_entity.type
_entity.pdbx_description
1 polymer ?
#
loop_
_entity_poly.entity_id
_entity_poly.type
_entity_poly.pdbx_seq_one_letter_code
_entity_poly.pdbx_strand_id
1 'polypeptide(L)' 'MSDQYTLPDLLERMYENQLALEAAIMELTLWVEQRGSADVGENVRGALYAIDENAGHIKQGLARLRVSQQQ' A
#
# COMPACT_ATOMS: atom_id res chain seq x y z
N MET A 1 7.34 27.17 -12.30
CA MET A 1 6.33 26.27 -12.89
C MET A 1 5.98 25.27 -11.82
N SER A 2 4.77 25.34 -11.28
CA SER A 2 4.30 24.29 -10.36
C SER A 2 4.11 23.04 -11.21
N ASP A 3 5.05 22.09 -11.13
CA ASP A 3 4.83 20.75 -11.65
C ASP A 3 3.65 20.16 -10.87
N GLN A 4 2.45 20.34 -11.39
CA GLN A 4 1.24 19.74 -10.83
C GLN A 4 1.30 18.27 -11.17
N TYR A 5 1.58 17.45 -10.14
CA TYR A 5 1.42 16.00 -10.24
C TYR A 5 0.04 15.68 -10.80
N THR A 6 -0.01 14.85 -11.83
CA THR A 6 -1.27 14.36 -12.36
C THR A 6 -1.89 13.37 -11.40
N LEU A 7 -3.20 13.12 -11.52
CA LEU A 7 -3.87 12.12 -10.70
C LEU A 7 -3.20 10.73 -10.82
N PRO A 8 -2.82 10.24 -12.03
CA PRO A 8 -2.02 9.02 -12.16
C PRO A 8 -0.70 9.06 -11.38
N ASP A 9 0.05 10.17 -11.41
CA ASP A 9 1.33 10.29 -10.69
C ASP A 9 1.13 10.19 -9.18
N LEU A 10 0.07 10.83 -8.65
CA LEU A 10 -0.25 10.75 -7.23
C LEU A 10 -0.68 9.33 -6.83
N LEU A 11 -1.49 8.66 -7.65
CA LEU A 11 -1.93 7.28 -7.37
C LEU A 11 -0.79 6.27 -7.45
N GLU A 12 0.16 6.44 -8.37
CA GLU A 12 1.35 5.60 -8.44
C GLU A 12 2.19 5.73 -7.16
N ARG A 13 2.43 6.96 -6.69
CA ARG A 13 3.13 7.19 -5.42
C ARG A 13 2.35 6.67 -4.21
N MET A 14 1.03 6.75 -4.23
CA MET A 14 0.20 6.15 -3.17
C MET A 14 0.29 4.63 -3.17
N TYR A 15 0.34 3.98 -4.33
CA TYR A 15 0.56 2.55 -4.45
C TYR A 15 1.93 2.14 -3.91
N GLU A 16 2.99 2.85 -4.30
CA GLU A 16 4.34 2.63 -3.77
C GLU A 16 4.38 2.77 -2.24
N ASN A 17 3.68 3.76 -1.70
CA ASN A 17 3.55 3.93 -0.25
C ASN A 17 2.85 2.74 0.41
N GLN A 18 1.81 2.15 -0.19
CA GLN A 18 1.18 0.93 0.37
C GLN A 18 2.21 -0.19 0.49
N LEU A 19 2.99 -0.45 -0.57
CA LEU A 19 4.02 -1.49 -0.57
C LEU A 19 5.11 -1.24 0.47
N ALA A 20 5.58 0.02 0.58
CA ALA A 20 6.60 0.39 1.54
C ALA A 20 6.11 0.27 2.99
N LEU A 21 4.86 0.68 3.25
CA LEU A 21 4.23 0.57 4.55
C LEU A 21 3.97 -0.89 4.93
N GLU A 22 3.49 -1.72 3.98
CA GLU A 22 3.30 -3.15 4.19
C GLU A 22 4.60 -3.83 4.60
N ALA A 23 5.69 -3.57 3.87
CA ALA A 23 7.00 -4.13 4.15
C ALA A 23 7.53 -3.71 5.54
N ALA A 24 7.46 -2.41 5.86
CA ALA A 24 7.91 -1.89 7.15
C ALA A 24 7.09 -2.44 8.32
N ILE A 25 5.77 -2.55 8.15
CA ILE A 25 4.87 -3.09 9.18
C ILE A 25 5.11 -4.60 9.35
N MET A 26 5.30 -5.36 8.27
CA MET A 26 5.62 -6.79 8.34
C MET A 26 6.94 -7.03 9.08
N GLU A 27 7.99 -6.26 8.79
CA GLU A 27 9.28 -6.37 9.49
C GLU A 27 9.14 -6.10 11.00
N LEU A 28 8.44 -5.02 11.37
CA LEU A 28 8.18 -4.70 12.78
C LEU A 28 7.33 -5.78 13.46
N THR A 29 6.36 -6.34 12.76
CA THR A 29 5.50 -7.41 13.27
C THR A 29 6.30 -8.65 13.61
N LEU A 30 7.16 -9.10 12.69
CA LEU A 30 8.04 -10.25 12.93
C LEU A 30 8.95 -10.01 14.15
N TRP A 31 9.48 -8.80 14.32
CA TRP A 31 10.31 -8.45 15.47
C TRP A 31 9.53 -8.48 16.80
N VAL A 32 8.27 -8.04 16.81
CA VAL A 32 7.39 -8.07 17.98
C VAL A 32 6.94 -9.51 18.31
N GLU A 33 6.59 -10.30 17.30
CA GLU A 33 6.18 -11.71 17.47
C GLU A 33 7.30 -12.56 18.07
N GLN A 34 8.55 -12.35 17.63
CA GLN A 34 9.74 -13.01 18.19
C GLN A 34 9.94 -12.73 19.69
N ARG A 35 9.30 -11.68 20.23
CA ARG A 35 9.37 -11.29 21.65
C ARG A 35 8.15 -11.75 22.46
N GLY A 36 7.32 -12.62 21.90
CA GLY A 36 6.24 -13.31 22.62
C GLY A 36 4.89 -12.61 22.56
N SER A 37 4.68 -11.65 21.65
CA SER A 37 3.40 -10.95 21.49
C SER A 37 2.66 -11.42 20.23
N ALA A 38 2.19 -12.67 20.26
CA ALA A 38 1.48 -13.29 19.14
C ALA A 38 0.14 -12.58 18.79
N ASP A 39 -0.60 -12.12 19.81
CA ASP A 39 -1.87 -11.40 19.63
C ASP A 39 -1.69 -10.08 18.87
N VAL A 40 -0.56 -9.38 19.07
CA VAL A 40 -0.21 -8.19 18.30
C VAL A 40 0.07 -8.56 16.85
N GLY A 41 0.76 -9.69 16.63
CA GLY A 41 1.00 -10.22 15.29
C GLY A 41 -0.27 -10.52 14.51
N GLU A 42 -1.26 -11.16 15.14
CA GLU A 42 -2.55 -11.45 14.52
C GLU A 42 -3.32 -10.17 14.15
N ASN A 43 -3.40 -9.19 15.06
CA ASN A 43 -4.03 -7.90 14.79
C ASN A 43 -3.36 -7.16 13.62
N VAL A 44 -2.02 -7.18 13.56
CA VAL A 44 -1.29 -6.51 12.49
C VAL A 44 -1.49 -7.23 11.15
N ARG A 45 -1.59 -8.57 11.11
CA ARG A 45 -1.94 -9.30 9.87
C ARG A 45 -3.30 -8.88 9.32
N GLY A 46 -4.29 -8.64 10.18
CA GLY A 46 -5.58 -8.09 9.75
C GLY A 46 -5.46 -6.70 9.11
N ALA A 47 -4.58 -5.84 9.64
CA ALA A 47 -4.29 -4.53 9.06
C ALA A 47 -3.50 -4.63 7.75
N LEU A 48 -2.52 -5.54 7.66
CA LEU A 48 -1.76 -5.81 6.43
C LEU A 48 -2.67 -6.31 5.30
N TYR A 49 -3.66 -7.13 5.61
CA TYR A 49 -4.67 -7.54 4.62
C TYR A 49 -5.43 -6.33 4.03
N ALA A 50 -5.82 -5.37 4.87
CA ALA A 50 -6.47 -4.15 4.38
C ALA A 50 -5.54 -3.26 3.54
N ILE A 51 -4.23 -3.22 3.87
CA ILE A 51 -3.22 -2.51 3.08
C ILE A 51 -3.07 -3.14 1.69
N ASP A 52 -3.00 -4.47 1.60
CA ASP A 52 -2.88 -5.18 0.32
C ASP A 52 -4.13 -4.97 -0.56
N GLU A 53 -5.33 -5.08 0.00
CA GLU A 53 -6.58 -4.77 -0.70
C GLU A 53 -6.59 -3.33 -1.25
N ASN A 54 -6.12 -2.37 -0.45
CA ASN A 54 -6.01 -0.98 -0.90
C ASN A 54 -4.97 -0.80 -2.01
N ALA A 55 -3.82 -1.47 -1.93
CA ALA A 55 -2.82 -1.47 -2.98
C ALA A 55 -3.40 -2.03 -4.29
N GLY A 56 -4.16 -3.12 -4.20
CA GLY A 56 -4.89 -3.72 -5.32
C GLY A 56 -5.88 -2.74 -5.96
N HIS A 57 -6.72 -2.08 -5.16
CA HIS A 57 -7.67 -1.08 -5.66
C HIS A 57 -6.99 0.11 -6.35
N ILE A 58 -5.91 0.64 -5.76
CA ILE A 58 -5.16 1.76 -6.35
C ILE A 58 -4.55 1.33 -7.69
N LYS A 59 -3.92 0.15 -7.75
CA LYS A 59 -3.31 -0.38 -8.97
C LYS A 59 -4.33 -0.57 -10.09
N GLN A 60 -5.51 -1.10 -9.77
CA GLN A 60 -6.60 -1.26 -10.72
C GLN A 60 -7.14 0.09 -11.20
N GLY A 61 -7.34 1.05 -10.29
CA GLY A 61 -7.76 2.41 -10.62
C GLY A 61 -6.77 3.12 -11.53
N LEU A 62 -5.47 3.02 -11.23
CA LEU A 62 -4.39 3.56 -12.04
C LEU A 62 -4.38 2.97 -13.45
N ALA A 63 -4.52 1.65 -13.58
CA ALA A 63 -4.58 0.98 -14.88
C ALA A 63 -5.76 1.51 -15.73
N ARG A 64 -6.94 1.68 -15.14
CA ARG A 64 -8.11 2.25 -15.84
C ARG A 64 -7.88 3.69 -16.29
N LEU A 65 -7.28 4.53 -15.44
CA LEU A 65 -6.97 5.92 -15.78
C LEU A 65 -5.99 6.01 -16.95
N ARG A 66 -4.91 5.22 -16.93
CA ARG A 66 -3.93 5.19 -18.02
C ARG A 66 -4.55 4.75 -19.35
N VAL A 67 -5.46 3.78 -19.33
CA VAL A 67 -6.20 3.36 -20.54
C VAL A 67 -7.13 4.48 -21.04
N SER A 68 -7.84 5.16 -20.14
CA SER A 68 -8.77 6.23 -20.51
C SER A 68 -8.09 7.48 -21.10
N GLN A 69 -6.82 7.71 -20.79
CA GLN A 69 -6.03 8.83 -21.33
C GLN A 69 -5.43 8.56 -22.72
N GLN A 70 -5.53 7.32 -23.23
CA GLN A 70 -5.04 6.94 -24.56
C GLN A 70 -6.12 6.99 -25.66
N GLN A 71 -7.37 7.32 -25.29
CA GLN A 71 -8.50 7.55 -26.20
C GLN A 71 -8.72 9.05 -26.39
#